data_AF-A0A1G2HGV2-F1
#
_entry.id   AF-A0A1G2HGV2-F1
#
_cell.length_a   1.000
_cell.length_b   1.000
_cell.length_c   1.000
_cell.angle_alpha   90.00
_cell.angle_beta   90.00
_cell.angle_gamma   90.00
#
_symmetry.space_group_name_H-M   'P 1'
#
loop_
_entity.id
_entity.type
_entity.pdbx_description
1 polymer ?
#
loop_
_entity_poly.entity_id
_entity_poly.type
_entity_poly.pdbx_seq_one_letter_code
_entity_poly.pdbx_strand_id
1 'polypeptide(L)'
;MSENNENDLNGRRRNLNVLVSAIYRVTERFPTDEILRSRLREQALNILNHAEHAYFGDEEHFNKFVASVRTLVNYCELAEQQNWVDRKNFMILKNSFFNFLNTFAFQPSPQPVAKNPAKFSLPSRNESKVDSDKFTGRQNNILNHIRQNSNSHVAELASMFPDVSQRTIRRDLDGLITAGLIIKKGKTNGTVYESI
;
A
#
# COMPACT_ATOMS: atom_id res chain seq x y z
N MET A 1 -18.17 17.52 32.98
CA MET A 1 -17.50 17.47 31.66
C MET A 1 -16.57 16.24 31.52
N SER A 2 -16.68 15.22 32.37
CA SER A 2 -15.68 14.14 32.50
C SER A 2 -16.10 12.77 31.91
N GLU A 3 -17.36 12.37 32.00
CA GLU A 3 -17.77 11.00 31.59
C GLU A 3 -17.74 10.76 30.07
N ASN A 4 -18.06 11.75 29.24
CA ASN A 4 -18.10 11.55 27.78
C ASN A 4 -16.71 11.37 27.14
N ASN A 5 -15.67 11.98 27.72
CA ASN A 5 -14.30 11.87 27.21
C ASN A 5 -13.62 10.57 27.67
N GLU A 6 -13.90 10.14 28.91
CA GLU A 6 -13.38 8.90 29.46
C GLU A 6 -14.02 7.66 28.80
N ASN A 7 -15.31 7.74 28.46
CA ASN A 7 -16.00 6.69 27.69
C ASN A 7 -15.44 6.56 26.25
N ASP A 8 -15.10 7.67 25.59
CA ASP A 8 -14.46 7.64 24.27
C ASP A 8 -13.05 7.03 24.34
N LEU A 9 -12.24 7.42 25.33
CA LEU A 9 -10.90 6.88 25.56
C LEU A 9 -10.91 5.37 25.80
N ASN A 10 -11.80 4.89 26.67
CA ASN A 10 -11.96 3.47 26.96
C ASN A 10 -12.41 2.69 25.70
N GLY A 11 -13.26 3.28 24.87
CA GLY A 11 -13.62 2.74 23.56
C GLY A 11 -12.42 2.59 22.63
N ARG A 12 -11.59 3.64 22.50
CA ARG A 12 -10.38 3.61 21.67
C ARG A 12 -9.37 2.58 22.16
N ARG A 13 -9.13 2.49 23.47
CA ARG A 13 -8.29 1.46 24.10
C ARG A 13 -8.78 0.05 23.77
N ARG A 14 -10.08 -0.19 23.91
CA ARG A 14 -10.68 -1.49 23.59
C ARG A 14 -10.50 -1.85 22.12
N ASN A 15 -10.71 -0.90 21.21
CA ASN A 15 -10.49 -1.10 19.79
C ASN A 15 -9.04 -1.45 19.48
N LEU A 16 -8.08 -0.73 20.06
CA LEU A 16 -6.66 -1.03 19.89
C LEU A 16 -6.29 -2.42 20.40
N ASN A 17 -6.81 -2.82 21.57
CA ASN A 17 -6.58 -4.15 22.13
C ASN A 17 -7.07 -5.27 21.21
N VAL A 18 -8.19 -5.06 20.51
CA VAL A 18 -8.69 -6.00 19.50
C VAL A 18 -7.73 -6.11 18.32
N LEU A 19 -7.18 -4.99 17.84
CA LEU A 19 -6.20 -5.00 16.74
C LEU A 19 -4.89 -5.68 17.15
N VAL A 20 -4.38 -5.38 18.33
CA VAL A 20 -3.20 -6.05 18.90
C VAL A 20 -3.45 -7.56 19.00
N SER A 21 -4.61 -7.98 19.53
CA SER A 21 -4.96 -9.41 19.61
C SER A 21 -5.03 -10.09 18.24
N ALA A 22 -5.47 -9.37 17.21
CA ALA A 22 -5.50 -9.90 15.84
C ALA A 22 -4.08 -10.15 15.28
N ILE A 23 -3.08 -9.36 15.65
CA ILE A 23 -1.66 -9.65 15.35
C ILE A 23 -1.22 -10.96 15.99
N TYR A 24 -1.58 -11.20 17.26
CA TYR A 24 -1.24 -12.46 17.93
C TYR A 24 -1.86 -13.67 17.21
N ARG A 25 -3.13 -13.58 16.82
CA ARG A 25 -3.84 -14.64 16.07
C ARG A 25 -3.24 -14.91 14.70
N VAL A 26 -2.86 -13.87 13.95
CA VAL A 26 -2.21 -14.04 12.64
C VAL A 26 -0.83 -14.67 12.79
N THR A 27 -0.06 -14.23 13.78
CA THR A 27 1.30 -14.74 14.03
C THR A 27 1.34 -16.13 14.66
N GLU A 28 0.22 -16.67 15.14
CA GLU A 28 0.13 -18.09 15.57
C GLU A 28 0.34 -19.07 14.41
N ARG A 29 0.02 -18.65 13.18
CA ARG A 29 0.18 -19.46 11.97
C ARG A 29 1.61 -19.47 11.43
N PHE A 30 2.51 -18.69 12.02
CA PHE A 30 3.90 -18.60 11.58
C PHE A 30 4.70 -19.78 12.14
N PRO A 31 5.79 -20.19 11.49
CA PRO A 31 6.77 -21.09 12.09
C PRO A 31 7.18 -20.61 13.48
N THR A 32 7.40 -21.55 14.40
CA THR A 32 7.63 -21.23 15.82
C THR A 32 8.97 -20.54 16.09
N ASP A 33 9.95 -20.80 15.24
CA ASP A 33 11.31 -20.26 15.25
C ASP A 33 11.47 -18.97 14.44
N GLU A 34 10.42 -18.54 13.75
CA GLU A 34 10.46 -17.35 12.90
C GLU A 34 10.63 -16.06 13.73
N ILE A 35 11.65 -15.27 13.43
CA ILE A 35 11.95 -14.02 14.11
C ILE A 35 10.84 -12.98 13.86
N LEU A 36 10.26 -12.95 12.67
CA LEU A 36 9.20 -12.00 12.33
C LEU A 36 7.95 -12.16 13.22
N ARG A 37 7.70 -13.37 13.74
CA ARG A 37 6.62 -13.65 14.70
C ARG A 37 6.78 -12.83 15.98
N SER A 38 7.98 -12.84 16.58
CA SER A 38 8.24 -12.09 17.82
C SER A 38 8.30 -10.59 17.56
N ARG A 39 8.90 -10.15 16.44
CA ARG A 39 8.98 -8.74 16.05
C ARG A 39 7.62 -8.08 15.81
N LEU A 40 6.69 -8.77 15.15
CA LEU A 40 5.32 -8.27 14.97
C LEU A 40 4.60 -8.07 16.31
N ARG A 41 4.75 -9.01 17.23
CA ARG A 41 4.12 -8.96 18.56
C ARG A 41 4.71 -7.85 19.42
N GLU A 42 6.03 -7.76 19.48
CA GLU A 42 6.76 -6.67 20.15
C GLU A 42 6.30 -5.31 19.61
N GLN A 43 6.21 -5.19 18.29
CA GLN A 43 5.80 -3.94 17.65
C GLN A 43 4.34 -3.58 17.93
N ALA A 44 3.44 -4.57 18.04
CA ALA A 44 2.06 -4.32 18.44
C ALA A 44 1.97 -3.79 19.89
N LEU A 45 2.84 -4.26 20.79
CA LEU A 45 2.93 -3.74 22.16
C LEU A 45 3.51 -2.32 22.20
N ASN A 46 4.51 -2.02 21.36
CA ASN A 46 5.04 -0.65 21.23
C ASN A 46 3.97 0.34 20.78
N ILE A 47 3.12 -0.04 19.82
CA ILE A 47 1.98 0.76 19.37
C ILE A 47 1.03 1.04 20.53
N LEU A 48 0.72 0.01 21.34
CA LEU A 48 -0.14 0.17 22.51
C LEU A 48 0.44 1.16 23.52
N ASN A 49 1.74 1.04 23.82
CA ASN A 49 2.44 1.97 24.71
C ASN A 49 2.41 3.41 24.18
N HIS A 50 2.80 3.63 22.91
CA HIS A 50 2.80 4.98 22.35
C HIS A 50 1.41 5.58 22.20
N ALA A 51 0.38 4.77 21.92
CA ALA A 51 -1.00 5.23 21.87
C ALA A 51 -1.50 5.77 23.21
N GLU A 52 -1.13 5.11 24.31
CA GLU A 52 -1.47 5.57 25.66
C GLU A 52 -0.98 6.99 25.93
N HIS A 53 0.25 7.30 25.54
CA HIS A 53 0.82 8.64 25.66
C HIS A 53 0.22 9.63 24.65
N ALA A 54 -0.08 9.18 23.42
CA ALA A 54 -0.65 10.01 22.38
C ALA A 54 -2.07 10.53 22.71
N TYR A 55 -2.86 9.79 23.50
CA TYR A 55 -4.17 10.27 23.96
C TYR A 55 -4.10 11.56 24.77
N PHE A 56 -2.97 11.82 25.42
CA PHE A 56 -2.76 13.03 26.23
C PHE A 56 -2.17 14.19 25.44
N GLY A 57 -2.05 14.07 24.11
CA GLY A 57 -1.59 15.16 23.23
C GLY A 57 -0.07 15.33 23.17
N ASP A 58 0.70 14.33 23.60
CA ASP A 58 2.16 14.33 23.47
C ASP A 58 2.58 14.12 22.01
N GLU A 59 3.12 15.16 21.37
CA GLU A 59 3.54 15.16 19.97
C GLU A 59 4.69 14.18 19.70
N GLU A 60 5.63 14.03 20.63
CA GLU A 60 6.75 13.10 20.49
C GLU A 60 6.23 11.67 20.47
N HIS A 61 5.36 11.32 21.42
CA HIS A 61 4.75 9.99 21.48
C HIS A 61 3.78 9.74 20.34
N PHE A 62 3.07 10.76 19.85
CA PHE A 62 2.26 10.64 18.65
C PHE A 62 3.12 10.32 17.42
N ASN A 63 4.26 10.98 17.25
CA ASN A 63 5.20 10.67 16.16
C ASN A 63 5.78 9.24 16.29
N LYS A 64 6.11 8.80 17.51
CA LYS A 64 6.53 7.41 17.78
C LYS A 64 5.41 6.41 17.51
N PHE A 65 4.16 6.75 17.81
CA PHE A 65 2.98 5.94 17.51
C PHE A 65 2.79 5.79 15.99
N VAL A 66 2.82 6.90 15.23
CA VAL A 66 2.78 6.89 13.75
C VAL A 66 3.90 6.03 13.17
N ALA A 67 5.13 6.24 13.62
CA ALA A 67 6.29 5.47 13.17
C ALA A 67 6.12 3.98 13.49
N SER A 68 5.58 3.68 14.67
CA SER A 68 5.38 2.30 15.10
C SER A 68 4.34 1.55 14.27
N VAL A 69 3.24 2.22 13.92
CA VAL A 69 2.24 1.69 12.99
C VAL A 69 2.85 1.41 11.62
N ARG A 70 3.66 2.33 11.07
CA ARG A 70 4.36 2.14 9.78
C ARG A 70 5.32 0.94 9.82
N THR A 71 6.08 0.79 10.90
CA THR A 71 6.97 -0.36 11.07
C THR A 71 6.20 -1.68 11.13
N LEU A 72 5.07 -1.73 11.86
CA LEU A 72 4.21 -2.92 11.89
C LEU A 72 3.68 -3.28 10.49
N VAL A 73 3.26 -2.27 9.72
CA VAL A 73 2.80 -2.45 8.34
C VAL A 73 3.90 -3.05 7.46
N ASN A 74 5.13 -2.54 7.55
CA ASN A 74 6.28 -3.10 6.82
C ASN A 74 6.53 -4.58 7.21
N TYR A 75 6.45 -4.91 8.50
CA TYR A 75 6.58 -6.31 8.93
C TYR A 75 5.44 -7.19 8.41
N CYS A 76 4.21 -6.67 8.34
CA CYS A 76 3.09 -7.39 7.75
C CYS A 76 3.30 -7.65 6.25
N GLU A 77 3.87 -6.70 5.51
CA GLU A 77 4.21 -6.88 4.09
C GLU A 77 5.30 -7.93 3.88
N LEU A 78 6.32 -7.95 4.75
CA LEU A 78 7.33 -9.00 4.73
C LEU A 78 6.72 -10.38 5.01
N ALA A 79 5.80 -10.47 5.98
CA ALA A 79 5.12 -11.71 6.33
C ALA A 79 4.16 -12.20 5.24
N GLU A 80 3.47 -11.27 4.57
CA GLU A 80 2.57 -11.54 3.44
C GLU A 80 3.30 -12.27 2.29
N GLN A 81 4.55 -11.91 2.04
CA GLN A 81 5.38 -12.55 1.01
C GLN A 81 5.76 -14.00 1.33
N GLN A 82 5.71 -14.40 2.60
CA GLN A 82 6.06 -15.77 3.02
C GLN A 82 4.92 -16.76 2.84
N ASN A 83 3.70 -16.29 2.53
CA ASN A 83 2.50 -17.10 2.34
C ASN A 83 2.12 -18.00 3.53
N TRP A 84 2.54 -17.68 4.76
CA TRP A 84 2.10 -18.40 5.97
C TRP A 84 0.62 -18.14 6.33
N VAL A 85 0.11 -16.99 5.91
CA VAL A 85 -1.26 -16.55 6.16
C VAL A 85 -1.80 -15.91 4.89
N ASP A 86 -3.10 -16.07 4.64
CA ASP A 86 -3.80 -15.43 3.52
C ASP A 86 -3.55 -13.92 3.54
N ARG A 87 -3.13 -13.39 2.39
CA ARG A 87 -2.93 -11.97 2.09
C ARG A 87 -4.06 -11.07 2.58
N LYS A 88 -5.32 -11.51 2.49
CA LYS A 88 -6.49 -10.77 2.96
C LYS A 88 -6.42 -10.45 4.45
N ASN A 89 -5.87 -11.34 5.27
CA ASN A 89 -5.73 -11.10 6.72
C ASN A 89 -4.77 -9.93 6.99
N PHE A 90 -3.64 -9.88 6.27
CA PHE A 90 -2.70 -8.76 6.38
C PHE A 90 -3.30 -7.45 5.84
N MET A 91 -4.05 -7.50 4.74
CA MET A 91 -4.75 -6.33 4.20
C MET A 91 -5.73 -5.74 5.22
N ILE A 92 -6.57 -6.58 5.84
CA ILE A 92 -7.53 -6.15 6.87
C ILE A 92 -6.80 -5.54 8.07
N LEU A 93 -5.72 -6.17 8.54
CA LEU A 93 -4.92 -5.67 9.66
C LEU A 93 -4.31 -4.30 9.36
N LYS A 94 -3.59 -4.17 8.24
CA LYS A 94 -2.94 -2.91 7.84
C LYS A 94 -3.96 -1.77 7.78
N ASN A 95 -5.09 -2.00 7.10
CA ASN A 95 -6.16 -1.02 6.98
C ASN A 95 -6.75 -0.64 8.34
N SER A 96 -6.94 -1.62 9.22
CA SER A 96 -7.52 -1.37 10.55
C SER A 96 -6.59 -0.52 11.43
N PHE A 97 -5.28 -0.76 11.39
CA PHE A 97 -4.30 0.08 12.10
C PHE A 97 -4.20 1.49 11.52
N PHE A 98 -4.24 1.66 10.20
CA PHE A 98 -4.29 3.00 9.58
C PHE A 98 -5.57 3.74 9.93
N ASN A 99 -6.72 3.07 9.86
CA ASN A 99 -8.00 3.65 10.25
C ASN A 99 -7.99 4.07 11.72
N PHE A 100 -7.42 3.24 12.59
CA PHE A 100 -7.24 3.58 14.00
C PHE A 100 -6.34 4.80 14.18
N LEU A 101 -5.20 4.87 13.48
CA LEU A 101 -4.32 6.05 13.49
C LEU A 101 -5.06 7.33 13.05
N ASN A 102 -5.89 7.23 12.01
CA ASN A 102 -6.69 8.35 11.53
C ASN A 102 -7.75 8.82 12.53
N THR A 103 -8.10 8.04 13.57
CA THR A 103 -8.98 8.52 14.65
C THR A 103 -8.32 9.56 15.57
N PHE A 104 -6.98 9.65 15.53
CA PHE A 104 -6.22 10.67 16.27
C PHE A 104 -6.02 11.95 15.44
N ALA A 105 -6.06 11.85 14.11
CA ALA A 105 -6.06 12.98 13.20
C ALA A 105 -7.50 13.41 12.91
N PHE A 106 -8.09 14.29 13.73
CA PHE A 106 -9.46 14.77 13.49
C PHE A 106 -9.59 15.41 12.08
N GLN A 107 -10.73 15.16 11.41
CA GLN A 107 -10.90 15.16 9.95
C GLN A 107 -10.36 16.39 9.19
N PRO A 108 -9.49 16.21 8.19
CA PRO A 108 -9.52 17.08 7.02
C PRO A 108 -10.72 16.65 6.16
N SER A 109 -11.61 17.59 5.86
CA SER A 109 -12.56 17.45 4.75
C SER A 109 -11.85 16.88 3.50
N PRO A 110 -12.51 16.06 2.66
CA PRO A 110 -11.83 15.37 1.58
C PRO A 110 -11.38 16.37 0.51
N GLN A 111 -10.05 16.53 0.34
CA GLN A 111 -9.37 16.91 -0.91
C GLN A 111 -7.82 16.86 -0.78
N PRO A 112 -7.06 16.82 -1.90
CA PRO A 112 -6.29 15.65 -2.33
C PRO A 112 -4.76 15.78 -2.17
N VAL A 113 -4.12 14.59 -2.24
CA VAL A 113 -2.68 14.25 -2.16
C VAL A 113 -1.69 15.10 -2.97
N ALA A 114 -0.55 15.45 -2.34
CA ALA A 114 0.79 15.72 -2.94
C ALA A 114 1.77 16.09 -1.79
N LYS A 115 3.05 15.66 -1.66
CA LYS A 115 4.04 14.94 -2.48
C LYS A 115 5.14 14.36 -1.54
N ASN A 116 5.68 13.21 -1.96
CA ASN A 116 6.84 12.43 -1.47
C ASN A 116 8.21 13.16 -1.66
N PRO A 117 9.42 12.66 -1.23
CA PRO A 117 9.84 11.22 -1.28
C PRO A 117 10.92 10.69 -0.29
N ALA A 118 10.96 9.35 -0.13
CA ALA A 118 12.16 8.47 -0.21
C ALA A 118 11.72 6.99 -0.06
N LYS A 119 11.43 6.28 -1.17
CA LYS A 119 12.26 5.25 -1.84
C LYS A 119 12.73 4.08 -0.96
N PHE A 120 12.05 2.93 -1.03
CA PHE A 120 12.59 1.63 -1.48
C PHE A 120 11.48 0.55 -1.48
N SER A 121 11.07 0.04 -2.65
CA SER A 121 10.62 -1.36 -2.83
C SER A 121 10.36 -1.71 -4.29
N LEU A 122 10.70 -2.96 -4.64
CA LEU A 122 10.33 -3.72 -5.85
C LEU A 122 9.66 -5.03 -5.37
N PRO A 123 8.88 -5.73 -6.21
CA PRO A 123 7.43 -5.81 -6.03
C PRO A 123 6.88 -7.25 -6.06
N SER A 124 5.63 -7.45 -5.63
CA SER A 124 4.75 -8.52 -6.15
C SER A 124 3.31 -8.34 -5.63
N ARG A 125 2.21 -8.72 -6.29
CA ARG A 125 1.67 -8.58 -7.65
C ARG A 125 0.16 -8.94 -7.53
N ASN A 126 -0.67 -8.31 -8.38
CA ASN A 126 -2.07 -8.63 -8.75
C ASN A 126 -3.19 -8.37 -7.74
N GLU A 127 -4.39 -7.92 -8.12
CA GLU A 127 -4.96 -7.38 -9.37
C GLU A 127 -6.35 -6.85 -8.98
N SER A 128 -6.76 -5.67 -9.47
CA SER A 128 -8.15 -5.28 -9.84
C SER A 128 -8.44 -3.82 -9.53
N LYS A 129 -8.83 -3.11 -10.59
CA LYS A 129 -9.23 -1.69 -10.69
C LYS A 129 -8.09 -0.68 -10.60
N VAL A 130 -7.48 -0.45 -11.77
CA VAL A 130 -6.66 0.74 -12.03
C VAL A 130 -7.59 1.95 -11.93
N ASP A 131 -7.37 2.79 -10.93
CA ASP A 131 -7.90 4.16 -10.89
C ASP A 131 -7.54 4.85 -12.21
N SER A 132 -8.55 5.08 -13.05
CA SER A 132 -8.41 5.76 -14.35
C SER A 132 -7.88 7.18 -14.23
N ASP A 133 -7.88 7.75 -13.02
CA ASP A 133 -7.54 9.14 -12.76
C ASP A 133 -6.03 9.40 -12.59
N LYS A 134 -5.20 8.35 -12.54
CA LYS A 134 -3.75 8.48 -12.37
C LYS A 134 -2.97 8.60 -13.67
N PHE A 135 -3.56 8.21 -14.80
CA PHE A 135 -2.90 8.18 -16.10
C PHE A 135 -3.57 9.13 -17.08
N THR A 136 -2.78 9.66 -18.02
CA THR A 136 -3.36 10.47 -19.09
C THR A 136 -4.34 9.62 -19.92
N GLY A 137 -5.37 10.23 -20.51
CA GLY A 137 -6.32 9.52 -21.36
C GLY A 137 -5.65 8.68 -22.46
N ARG A 138 -4.49 9.14 -22.95
CA ARG A 138 -3.65 8.41 -23.92
C ARG A 138 -3.02 7.15 -23.33
N GLN A 139 -2.46 7.22 -22.12
CA GLN A 139 -1.88 6.08 -21.41
C GLN A 139 -2.94 5.02 -21.06
N ASN A 140 -4.15 5.44 -20.68
CA ASN A 140 -5.27 4.53 -20.46
C ASN A 140 -5.68 3.82 -21.75
N ASN A 141 -5.72 4.51 -22.88
CA ASN A 141 -6.02 3.90 -24.17
C ASN A 141 -4.92 2.92 -24.63
N ILE A 142 -3.65 3.24 -24.43
CA ILE A 142 -2.52 2.33 -24.69
C ILE A 142 -2.63 1.08 -23.82
N LEU A 143 -2.93 1.24 -22.52
CA LEU A 143 -3.08 0.12 -21.60
C LEU A 143 -4.25 -0.79 -21.98
N ASN A 144 -5.40 -0.21 -22.34
CA ASN A 144 -6.56 -0.99 -22.76
C ASN A 144 -6.27 -1.77 -24.04
N HIS A 145 -5.55 -1.19 -25.00
CA HIS A 145 -5.14 -1.88 -26.22
C HIS A 145 -4.21 -3.07 -25.92
N ILE A 146 -3.22 -2.90 -25.03
CA ILE A 146 -2.28 -3.97 -24.63
C ILE A 146 -2.97 -5.07 -23.79
N ARG A 147 -4.08 -4.75 -23.11
CA ARG A 147 -4.91 -5.74 -22.42
C ARG A 147 -5.78 -6.56 -23.36
N GLN A 148 -6.22 -5.95 -24.45
CA GLN A 148 -7.06 -6.60 -25.47
C GLN A 148 -6.22 -7.38 -26.48
N ASN A 149 -5.03 -6.87 -26.81
CA ASN A 149 -4.07 -7.50 -27.70
C ASN A 149 -2.89 -7.96 -26.87
N SER A 150 -2.74 -9.28 -26.71
CA SER A 150 -1.78 -9.93 -25.80
C SER A 150 -0.32 -9.46 -25.97
N ASN A 151 0.00 -8.85 -27.12
CA ASN A 151 1.32 -8.41 -27.54
C ASN A 151 1.13 -7.15 -28.41
N SER A 152 1.85 -6.06 -28.14
CA SER A 152 1.83 -4.88 -29.02
C SER A 152 3.22 -4.28 -29.22
N HIS A 153 3.48 -3.79 -30.44
CA HIS A 153 4.73 -3.10 -30.78
C HIS A 153 4.59 -1.58 -30.72
N VAL A 154 5.70 -0.85 -30.50
CA VAL A 154 5.70 0.63 -30.47
C VAL A 154 5.18 1.24 -31.77
N ALA A 155 5.49 0.64 -32.92
CA ALA A 155 5.04 1.15 -34.22
C ALA A 155 3.52 1.05 -34.38
N GLU A 156 2.92 -0.04 -33.91
CA GLU A 156 1.47 -0.27 -33.90
C GLU A 156 0.77 0.71 -32.95
N LEU A 157 1.27 0.85 -31.72
CA LEU A 157 0.73 1.82 -30.76
C LEU A 157 0.87 3.27 -31.25
N ALA A 158 1.94 3.60 -31.98
CA ALA A 158 2.11 4.92 -32.57
C ALA A 158 1.13 5.18 -33.72
N SER A 159 0.70 4.16 -34.47
CA SER A 159 -0.32 4.33 -35.52
C SER A 159 -1.70 4.69 -34.97
N MET A 160 -1.98 4.38 -33.70
CA MET A 160 -3.23 4.77 -33.03
C MET A 160 -3.29 6.25 -32.64
N PHE A 161 -2.15 6.94 -32.61
CA PHE A 161 -2.05 8.34 -32.18
C PHE A 161 -1.20 9.15 -33.19
N PRO A 162 -1.78 9.61 -34.31
CA PRO A 162 -1.05 10.31 -35.36
C PRO A 162 -0.44 11.64 -34.89
N ASP A 163 -0.97 12.23 -33.82
CA ASP A 163 -0.52 13.51 -33.26
C ASP A 163 0.71 13.39 -32.34
N VAL A 164 1.26 12.19 -32.13
CA VAL A 164 2.39 11.97 -31.24
C VAL A 164 3.50 11.13 -31.86
N SER A 165 4.73 11.55 -31.60
CA SER A 165 5.89 10.79 -32.05
C SER A 165 6.03 9.45 -31.31
N GLN A 166 6.72 8.49 -31.94
CA GLN A 166 7.10 7.24 -31.27
C GLN A 166 7.90 7.46 -29.98
N ARG A 167 8.62 8.58 -29.84
CA ARG A 167 9.34 8.93 -28.61
C ARG A 167 8.37 9.25 -27.45
N THR A 168 7.25 9.89 -27.75
CA THR A 168 6.20 10.19 -26.77
C THR A 168 5.50 8.90 -26.33
N ILE A 169 5.19 8.00 -27.28
CA ILE A 169 4.62 6.68 -26.98
C ILE A 169 5.57 5.85 -26.10
N ARG A 170 6.88 5.85 -26.38
CA ARG A 170 7.86 5.20 -25.49
C ARG A 170 7.82 5.76 -24.07
N ARG A 171 7.75 7.09 -23.92
CA ARG A 171 7.64 7.74 -22.60
C ARG A 171 6.36 7.35 -21.85
N ASP A 172 5.25 7.19 -22.57
CA ASP A 172 3.98 6.74 -22.00
C ASP A 172 4.03 5.26 -21.59
N LEU A 173 4.64 4.40 -22.42
CA LEU A 173 4.91 3.01 -22.09
C LEU A 173 5.84 2.88 -20.88
N ASP A 174 6.89 3.71 -20.78
CA ASP A 174 7.78 3.75 -19.62
C ASP A 174 7.00 4.11 -18.34
N GLY A 175 6.02 5.02 -18.44
CA GLY A 175 5.11 5.34 -17.33
C GLY A 175 4.26 4.15 -16.88
N LEU A 176 3.73 3.37 -17.83
CA LEU A 176 2.94 2.16 -17.56
C LEU A 176 3.79 0.99 -17.03
N ILE A 177 5.03 0.84 -17.51
CA ILE A 177 6.01 -0.14 -17.01
C ILE A 177 6.41 0.22 -15.57
N THR A 178 6.70 1.49 -15.30
CA THR A 178 7.07 1.97 -13.96
C THR A 178 5.91 1.78 -12.97
N ALA A 179 4.67 1.86 -13.45
CA ALA A 179 3.48 1.57 -12.67
C ALA A 179 3.18 0.07 -12.51
N GLY A 180 3.92 -0.81 -13.17
CA GLY A 180 3.72 -2.26 -13.09
C GLY A 180 2.42 -2.76 -13.75
N LEU A 181 1.97 -2.10 -14.82
CA LEU A 181 0.75 -2.49 -15.55
C LEU A 181 1.03 -3.26 -16.83
N ILE A 182 2.21 -3.06 -17.41
CA ILE A 182 2.69 -3.76 -18.61
C ILE A 182 4.16 -4.11 -18.44
N ILE A 183 4.62 -5.13 -19.16
CA ILE A 183 6.04 -5.53 -19.22
C ILE A 183 6.57 -5.40 -20.64
N LYS A 184 7.86 -5.06 -20.73
CA LYS A 184 8.61 -5.01 -21.99
C LYS A 184 9.37 -6.33 -22.16
N LYS A 185 9.08 -7.08 -23.22
CA LYS A 185 9.81 -8.30 -23.60
C LYS A 185 10.64 -8.05 -24.87
N GLY A 186 11.94 -8.34 -24.81
CA GLY A 186 12.90 -8.24 -25.92
C GLY A 186 14.02 -7.22 -25.71
N LYS A 187 15.19 -7.45 -26.35
CA LYS A 187 16.42 -6.64 -26.19
C LYS A 187 16.75 -5.70 -27.36
N THR A 188 16.08 -5.83 -28.51
CA THR A 188 16.40 -5.09 -29.75
C THR A 188 15.12 -4.70 -30.54
N ASN A 189 15.20 -4.44 -31.85
CA ASN A 189 14.16 -3.86 -32.73
C ASN A 189 12.78 -4.58 -32.74
N GLY A 190 12.67 -5.77 -32.15
CA GLY A 190 11.41 -6.52 -31.99
C GLY A 190 10.81 -6.42 -30.59
N THR A 191 11.00 -5.30 -29.89
CA THR A 191 10.47 -5.13 -28.53
C THR A 191 8.94 -5.20 -28.54
N VAL A 192 8.38 -6.10 -27.73
CA VAL A 192 6.95 -6.31 -27.50
C VAL A 192 6.58 -5.84 -26.10
N TYR A 193 5.38 -5.28 -25.96
CA TYR A 193 4.79 -4.91 -24.67
C TYR A 193 3.58 -5.80 -24.44
N GLU A 194 3.49 -6.38 -23.24
CA GLU A 194 2.42 -7.30 -22.85
C GLU A 194 1.82 -6.83 -21.52
N SER A 195 0.53 -7.07 -21.32
CA SER A 195 -0.08 -6.87 -20.00
C SER A 195 0.56 -7.83 -19.01
N ILE A 196 0.77 -7.32 -17.79
CA ILE A 196 0.98 -8.17 -16.62
C ILE A 196 -0.34 -8.88 -16.32
#